data_AF-A0AAN6EZ04-F1
#
_entry.id   AF-A0AAN6EZ04-F1
#
_cell.length_a   1.000
_cell.length_b   1.000
_cell.length_c   1.000
_cell.angle_alpha   90.00
_cell.angle_beta   90.00
_cell.angle_gamma   90.00
#
_symmetry.space_group_name_H-M   'P 1'
#
loop_
_entity.id
_entity.type
_entity.pdbx_description
1 polymer ?
#
loop_
_entity_poly.entity_id
_entity_poly.type
_entity_poly.pdbx_seq_one_letter_code
_entity_poly.pdbx_strand_id
1 'polypeptide(L)'
;MSTSSTSSRSRTRALRSLSATTLRPARKKARLYIALYPRGGSSTTSSFRNHFTCDSYHWSLVVAPPTASRKDVGSTRYHVAHAGQHTASASSASTSGGGDQYLYEEQDIASTPAAQTGLVRITVAKVVDEARLRALLRDIPVPQHGGDDPTFNCLTWVREAFVKAIEDPKCVKSYLHAEDWKAVETCARTYCKRKRDLGRFHHTPVQPENDDANAGIAFPWSHDDISTFNFWENRETTA
;
A
#
# COMPACT_ATOMS: atom_id res chain seq x y z
N MET A 1 52.64 40.64 -61.21
CA MET A 1 52.79 39.21 -60.86
C MET A 1 53.52 39.12 -59.53
N SER A 2 52.81 38.89 -58.44
CA SER A 2 53.36 38.43 -57.15
C SER A 2 52.23 37.75 -56.38
N THR A 3 52.39 36.46 -56.12
CA THR A 3 51.46 35.59 -55.41
C THR A 3 51.75 35.63 -53.91
N SER A 4 50.74 35.90 -53.09
CA SER A 4 50.82 35.77 -51.63
C SER A 4 49.81 34.74 -51.16
N SER A 5 50.32 33.56 -50.82
CA SER A 5 49.61 32.46 -50.18
C SER A 5 49.42 32.74 -48.68
N THR A 6 48.21 32.55 -48.16
CA THR A 6 47.99 32.44 -46.70
C THR A 6 47.21 31.18 -46.34
N SER A 7 47.80 30.50 -45.37
CA SER A 7 47.54 29.16 -44.85
C SER A 7 46.17 29.03 -44.16
N SER A 8 45.40 28.03 -44.57
CA SER A 8 44.19 27.58 -43.88
C SER A 8 44.57 26.63 -42.74
N ARG A 9 44.47 27.10 -41.48
CA ARG A 9 44.57 26.27 -40.29
C ARG A 9 43.24 25.54 -40.05
N SER A 10 43.22 24.23 -40.30
CA SER A 10 42.12 23.36 -39.92
C SER A 10 42.04 23.23 -38.40
N ARG A 11 40.97 23.76 -37.79
CA ARG A 11 40.61 23.46 -36.40
C ARG A 11 39.95 22.08 -36.37
N THR A 12 40.68 21.06 -35.92
CA THR A 12 40.10 19.75 -35.57
C THR A 12 39.10 19.93 -34.44
N ARG A 13 37.82 19.78 -34.78
CA ARG A 13 36.72 19.76 -33.82
C ARG A 13 36.72 18.39 -33.16
N ALA A 14 37.30 18.29 -31.97
CA ALA A 14 37.29 17.06 -31.18
C ALA A 14 35.83 16.74 -30.79
N LEU A 15 35.25 15.77 -31.49
CA LEU A 15 33.97 15.19 -31.11
C LEU A 15 34.20 14.35 -29.85
N ARG A 16 33.79 14.89 -28.70
CA ARG A 16 33.68 14.10 -27.47
C ARG A 16 32.63 13.02 -27.72
N SER A 17 33.10 11.79 -27.83
CA SER A 17 32.26 10.57 -27.80
C SER A 17 31.50 10.56 -26.48
N LEU A 18 30.20 10.87 -26.54
CA LEU A 18 29.31 10.59 -25.43
C LEU A 18 29.11 9.08 -25.42
N SER A 19 29.75 8.42 -24.46
CA SER A 19 29.46 7.02 -24.16
C SER A 19 27.96 6.92 -23.90
N ALA A 20 27.27 6.15 -24.74
CA ALA A 20 25.88 5.79 -24.54
C ALA A 20 25.82 4.83 -23.35
N THR A 21 25.93 5.39 -22.14
CA THR A 21 25.47 4.71 -20.94
C THR A 21 23.99 4.47 -21.20
N THR A 22 23.62 3.20 -21.37
CA THR A 22 22.23 2.78 -21.47
C THR A 22 21.54 3.35 -20.24
N LEU A 23 20.80 4.45 -20.41
CA LEU A 23 19.94 5.02 -19.39
C LEU A 23 18.87 3.96 -19.13
N ARG A 24 19.18 3.01 -18.24
CA ARG A 24 18.14 2.24 -17.55
C ARG A 24 17.24 3.30 -16.94
N PRO A 25 15.93 3.32 -17.25
CA PRO A 25 15.01 4.21 -16.57
C PRO A 25 15.24 4.04 -15.07
N ALA A 26 15.53 5.13 -14.36
CA ALA A 26 15.70 5.08 -12.92
C ALA A 26 14.46 4.39 -12.34
N ARG A 27 14.63 3.23 -11.70
CA ARG A 27 13.53 2.52 -11.04
C ARG A 27 12.84 3.52 -10.12
N LYS A 28 11.55 3.78 -10.33
CA LYS A 28 10.80 4.68 -9.48
C LYS A 28 10.90 4.14 -8.05
N LYS A 29 11.33 4.99 -7.11
CA LYS A 29 11.46 4.62 -5.69
C LYS A 29 10.14 4.07 -5.16
N ALA A 30 10.22 3.04 -4.33
CA ALA A 30 9.08 2.47 -3.62
C ALA A 30 8.32 3.55 -2.82
N ARG A 31 7.06 3.25 -2.56
CA ARG A 31 6.14 4.09 -1.82
C ARG A 31 5.72 3.37 -0.56
N LEU A 32 5.51 4.15 0.49
CA LEU A 32 4.83 3.70 1.69
C LEU A 32 3.34 3.98 1.52
N TYR A 33 2.53 2.95 1.74
CA TYR A 33 1.09 3.02 1.67
C TYR A 33 0.45 2.59 3.00
N ILE A 34 -0.65 3.26 3.36
CA ILE A 34 -1.64 2.70 4.28
C ILE A 34 -2.63 1.88 3.45
N ALA A 35 -2.80 0.60 3.74
CA ALA A 35 -3.67 -0.29 2.98
C ALA A 35 -4.78 -0.88 3.85
N LEU A 36 -5.99 -0.95 3.28
CA LEU A 36 -7.17 -1.53 3.92
C LEU A 36 -7.49 -2.88 3.27
N TYR A 37 -7.82 -3.85 4.10
CA TYR A 37 -8.13 -5.22 3.71
C TYR A 37 -9.51 -5.63 4.23
N PRO A 38 -10.17 -6.62 3.59
CA PRO A 38 -11.35 -7.25 4.16
C PRO A 38 -11.04 -7.85 5.53
N ARG A 39 -11.98 -7.79 6.48
CA ARG A 39 -11.88 -8.47 7.77
C ARG A 39 -12.88 -9.62 7.78
N GLY A 40 -12.42 -10.85 8.02
CA GLY A 40 -13.27 -12.05 8.01
C GLY A 40 -14.44 -11.91 8.99
N GLY A 41 -15.66 -12.22 8.52
CA GLY A 41 -16.92 -12.04 9.28
C GLY A 41 -17.56 -10.65 9.13
N SER A 42 -16.86 -9.65 8.61
CA SER A 42 -17.44 -8.35 8.26
C SER A 42 -17.91 -8.40 6.81
N SER A 43 -19.22 -8.27 6.59
CA SER A 43 -19.74 -8.10 5.23
C SER A 43 -19.11 -6.86 4.59
N THR A 44 -18.90 -6.86 3.26
CA THR A 44 -18.59 -5.61 2.53
C THR A 44 -19.68 -4.54 2.75
N THR A 45 -20.87 -4.94 3.22
CA THR A 45 -21.99 -4.10 3.63
C THR A 45 -21.97 -3.67 5.11
N SER A 46 -21.04 -4.15 5.92
CA SER A 46 -20.91 -3.80 7.35
C SER A 46 -20.61 -2.30 7.52
N SER A 47 -21.40 -1.63 8.36
CA SER A 47 -21.23 -0.22 8.68
C SER A 47 -20.03 0.01 9.61
N PHE A 48 -19.46 1.21 9.56
CA PHE A 48 -18.42 1.66 10.49
C PHE A 48 -19.02 1.74 11.89
N ARG A 49 -18.59 0.87 12.81
CA ARG A 49 -19.14 0.84 14.18
C ARG A 49 -18.48 1.86 15.11
N ASN A 50 -17.17 2.13 14.97
CA ASN A 50 -16.47 3.18 15.72
C ASN A 50 -15.05 3.50 15.18
N HIS A 51 -14.46 4.65 15.54
CA HIS A 51 -13.03 4.97 15.35
C HIS A 51 -12.11 4.16 16.28
N PHE A 52 -12.64 3.67 17.41
CA PHE A 52 -11.88 2.86 18.37
C PHE A 52 -11.83 1.37 18.01
N THR A 53 -12.62 0.91 17.03
CA THR A 53 -12.67 -0.50 16.64
C THR A 53 -12.22 -0.69 15.19
N CYS A 54 -11.37 -1.70 14.95
CA CYS A 54 -10.87 -2.09 13.63
C CYS A 54 -11.92 -2.96 12.87
N ASP A 55 -13.21 -2.84 13.20
CA ASP A 55 -14.25 -3.85 12.85
C ASP A 55 -14.60 -3.91 11.37
N SER A 56 -14.40 -2.81 10.64
CA SER A 56 -14.78 -2.74 9.22
C SER A 56 -13.66 -3.17 8.27
N TYR A 57 -12.39 -2.97 8.64
CA TYR A 57 -11.25 -3.25 7.80
C TYR A 57 -10.06 -3.71 8.61
N HIS A 58 -9.26 -4.61 8.05
CA HIS A 58 -7.92 -4.84 8.55
C HIS A 58 -6.96 -3.79 7.99
N TRP A 59 -6.17 -3.17 8.87
CA TRP A 59 -5.22 -2.11 8.50
C TRP A 59 -3.81 -2.66 8.40
N SER A 60 -3.03 -2.14 7.46
CA SER A 60 -1.64 -2.55 7.26
C SER A 60 -0.82 -1.44 6.59
N LEU A 61 0.49 -1.56 6.67
CA LEU A 61 1.41 -0.82 5.82
C LEU A 61 1.81 -1.69 4.62
N VAL A 62 1.98 -1.06 3.46
CA VAL A 62 2.53 -1.72 2.28
C VAL A 62 3.70 -0.89 1.76
N VAL A 63 4.82 -1.56 1.50
CA VAL A 63 5.93 -1.01 0.72
C VAL A 63 5.88 -1.68 -0.64
N ALA A 64 5.67 -0.88 -1.70
CA ALA A 64 5.53 -1.38 -3.05
C ALA A 64 6.01 -0.35 -4.08
N PRO A 65 6.32 -0.77 -5.33
CA PRO A 65 6.47 0.14 -6.45
C PRO A 65 5.23 1.03 -6.65
N PRO A 66 5.39 2.24 -7.24
CA PRO A 66 4.26 3.06 -7.67
C PRO A 66 3.68 2.50 -8.96
N THR A 67 2.94 1.40 -8.84
CA THR A 67 2.07 0.82 -9.87
C THR A 67 0.80 0.31 -9.22
N ALA A 68 -0.33 0.26 -9.93
CA ALA A 68 -1.57 -0.27 -9.37
C ALA A 68 -1.62 -1.79 -9.20
N SER A 69 -0.59 -2.55 -9.58
CA SER A 69 -0.63 -4.01 -9.52
C SER A 69 -0.78 -4.56 -8.10
N ARG A 70 -1.65 -5.55 -7.95
CA ARG A 70 -1.80 -6.34 -6.71
C ARG A 70 -0.69 -7.35 -6.48
N LYS A 71 0.18 -7.57 -7.47
CA LYS A 71 1.17 -8.65 -7.49
C LYS A 71 2.59 -8.14 -7.76
N ASP A 72 2.83 -6.86 -7.48
CA ASP A 72 4.16 -6.27 -7.67
C ASP A 72 5.23 -7.03 -6.89
N VAL A 73 6.18 -7.61 -7.63
CA VAL A 73 7.29 -8.39 -7.08
C VAL A 73 8.17 -7.50 -6.19
N GLY A 74 8.54 -8.02 -5.02
CA GLY A 74 9.32 -7.29 -4.02
C GLY A 74 8.47 -6.34 -3.16
N SER A 75 7.15 -6.38 -3.28
CA SER A 75 6.26 -5.64 -2.38
C SER A 75 6.03 -6.40 -1.09
N THR A 76 6.06 -5.69 0.04
CA THR A 76 5.85 -6.28 1.37
C THR A 76 4.68 -5.61 2.07
N ARG A 77 3.80 -6.44 2.65
CA ARG A 77 2.75 -6.02 3.59
C ARG A 77 3.24 -6.25 5.01
N TYR A 78 3.10 -5.22 5.84
CA TYR A 78 3.42 -5.24 7.26
C TYR A 78 2.14 -5.03 8.07
N HIS A 79 1.84 -5.92 9.00
CA HIS A 79 0.66 -5.77 9.84
C HIS A 79 0.77 -6.54 11.15
N VAL A 80 -0.16 -6.27 12.06
CA VAL A 80 -0.43 -7.12 13.22
C VAL A 80 -1.77 -7.84 13.04
N ALA A 81 -1.83 -9.13 13.35
CA ALA A 81 -3.03 -9.97 13.26
C ALA A 81 -3.30 -10.69 14.59
N HIS A 82 -4.54 -11.13 14.82
CA HIS A 82 -4.86 -12.00 15.96
C HIS A 82 -4.35 -13.42 15.69
N ALA A 83 -3.68 -14.02 16.67
CA ALA A 83 -3.12 -15.37 16.56
C ALA A 83 -4.20 -16.43 16.25
N GLY A 84 -5.42 -16.28 16.78
CA GLY A 84 -6.55 -17.20 16.54
C GLY A 84 -7.19 -17.12 15.15
N GLN A 85 -6.85 -16.11 14.33
CA GLN A 85 -7.38 -15.98 12.97
C GLN A 85 -6.61 -16.82 11.93
N HIS A 86 -5.42 -17.32 12.28
CA HIS A 86 -4.59 -18.17 11.40
C HIS A 86 -4.95 -19.66 11.47
N THR A 87 -5.72 -20.10 12.48
CA THR A 87 -6.07 -21.51 12.70
C THR A 87 -7.52 -21.83 12.34
N ALA A 88 -7.97 -21.45 11.14
CA ALA A 88 -9.31 -21.83 10.65
C ALA A 88 -9.33 -23.18 9.90
N SER A 89 -8.36 -24.06 10.13
CA SER A 89 -8.36 -25.44 9.60
C SER A 89 -8.34 -26.54 10.67
N ALA A 90 -8.50 -26.22 11.96
CA ALA A 90 -8.65 -27.25 13.00
C ALA A 90 -9.75 -26.87 14.00
N SER A 91 -10.91 -27.52 13.82
CA SER A 91 -11.87 -27.95 14.85
C SER A 91 -12.09 -27.09 16.11
N SER A 92 -13.32 -26.61 16.23
CA SER A 92 -14.20 -26.64 17.41
C SER A 92 -13.64 -26.25 18.80
N ALA A 93 -14.33 -25.27 19.40
CA ALA A 93 -14.34 -24.93 20.82
C ALA A 93 -13.05 -24.29 21.38
N SER A 94 -12.92 -22.97 21.26
CA SER A 94 -12.13 -22.22 22.24
C SER A 94 -12.99 -21.95 23.47
N THR A 95 -12.88 -22.84 24.45
CA THR A 95 -13.21 -22.54 25.85
C THR A 95 -12.49 -21.24 26.24
N SER A 96 -13.27 -20.29 26.73
CA SER A 96 -12.84 -19.04 27.38
C SER A 96 -11.61 -19.26 28.26
N GLY A 97 -10.44 -18.77 27.82
CA GLY A 97 -9.19 -18.87 28.60
C GLY A 97 -7.88 -18.54 27.85
N GLY A 98 -7.85 -18.55 26.51
CA GLY A 98 -6.67 -18.13 25.75
C GLY A 98 -6.75 -16.65 25.38
N GLY A 99 -5.83 -15.82 25.90
CA GLY A 99 -5.82 -14.38 25.62
C GLY A 99 -5.66 -14.05 24.14
N ASP A 100 -6.24 -12.93 23.70
CA ASP A 100 -6.11 -12.39 22.35
C ASP A 100 -4.65 -12.01 22.06
N GLN A 101 -3.84 -12.97 21.61
CA GLN A 101 -2.45 -12.70 21.25
C GLN A 101 -2.39 -12.02 19.88
N TYR A 102 -1.56 -10.98 19.77
CA TYR A 102 -1.26 -10.32 18.51
C TYR A 102 0.09 -10.78 17.96
N LEU A 103 0.18 -10.91 16.64
CA LEU A 103 1.39 -11.30 15.92
C LEU A 103 1.72 -10.26 14.86
N TYR A 104 2.96 -9.78 14.85
CA TYR A 104 3.51 -8.99 13.75
C TYR A 104 3.92 -9.90 12.59
N GLU A 105 3.53 -9.53 11.37
CA GLU A 105 3.81 -10.29 10.16
C GLU A 105 4.37 -9.39 9.05
N GLU A 106 5.31 -9.97 8.30
CA GLU A 106 5.83 -9.45 7.04
C GLU A 106 5.48 -10.44 5.92
N GLN A 107 4.60 -10.02 5.01
CA GLN A 107 4.13 -10.88 3.92
C GLN A 107 4.64 -10.35 2.60
N ASP A 108 5.35 -11.19 1.83
CA ASP A 108 5.61 -10.92 0.42
C ASP A 108 4.29 -11.00 -0.35
N ILE A 109 3.92 -9.90 -1.00
CA ILE A 109 2.60 -9.77 -1.63
C ILE A 109 2.48 -10.69 -2.85
N ALA A 110 3.54 -10.85 -3.63
CA ALA A 110 3.51 -11.65 -4.85
C ALA A 110 3.26 -13.14 -4.57
N SER A 111 3.78 -13.66 -3.46
CA SER A 111 3.64 -15.06 -3.05
C SER A 111 2.52 -15.33 -2.04
N THR A 112 1.88 -14.30 -1.48
CA THR A 112 0.85 -14.46 -0.44
C THR A 112 -0.55 -14.04 -0.95
N PRO A 113 -1.43 -14.97 -1.35
CA PRO A 113 -2.76 -14.63 -1.88
C PRO A 113 -3.59 -13.71 -0.97
N ALA A 114 -3.57 -13.93 0.35
CA ALA A 114 -4.26 -13.08 1.30
C ALA A 114 -3.78 -11.62 1.26
N ALA A 115 -2.48 -11.38 1.04
CA ALA A 115 -1.91 -10.04 0.94
C ALA A 115 -2.27 -9.31 -0.38
N GLN A 116 -2.77 -10.04 -1.40
CA GLN A 116 -3.22 -9.48 -2.68
C GLN A 116 -4.66 -8.95 -2.63
N THR A 117 -5.40 -9.23 -1.55
CA THR A 117 -6.83 -8.90 -1.39
C THR A 117 -7.12 -7.46 -0.95
N GLY A 118 -6.12 -6.56 -0.94
CA GLY A 118 -6.29 -5.18 -0.46
C GLY A 118 -7.42 -4.42 -1.17
N LEU A 119 -8.31 -3.78 -0.43
CA LEU A 119 -9.43 -3.04 -0.98
C LEU A 119 -8.97 -1.73 -1.65
N VAL A 120 -8.22 -0.95 -0.87
CA VAL A 120 -7.62 0.32 -1.30
C VAL A 120 -6.28 0.51 -0.62
N ARG A 121 -5.48 1.42 -1.16
CA ARG A 121 -4.30 1.94 -0.46
C ARG A 121 -4.11 3.43 -0.67
N ILE A 122 -3.55 4.09 0.35
CA ILE A 122 -3.30 5.53 0.40
C ILE A 122 -1.80 5.76 0.42
N THR A 123 -1.28 6.46 -0.58
CA THR A 123 0.13 6.81 -0.68
C THR A 123 0.43 7.93 0.32
N VAL A 124 1.36 7.68 1.25
CA VAL A 124 1.70 8.62 2.33
C VAL A 124 3.15 9.08 2.31
N ALA A 125 4.06 8.32 1.70
CA ALA A 125 5.45 8.74 1.56
C ALA A 125 6.19 8.04 0.41
N LYS A 126 7.37 8.57 0.07
CA LYS A 126 8.37 7.90 -0.77
C LYS A 126 9.38 7.21 0.15
N VAL A 127 9.67 5.93 -0.06
CA VAL A 127 10.68 5.23 0.75
C VAL A 127 12.08 5.68 0.32
N VAL A 128 12.91 5.97 1.31
CA VAL A 128 14.32 6.36 1.14
C VAL A 128 15.22 5.16 1.36
N ASP A 129 15.00 4.44 2.45
CA ASP A 129 15.73 3.23 2.84
C ASP A 129 14.76 2.17 3.35
N GLU A 130 14.56 1.11 2.56
CA GLU A 130 13.64 0.01 2.89
C GLU A 130 14.15 -0.86 4.06
N ALA A 131 15.46 -1.03 4.20
CA ALA A 131 16.03 -1.83 5.28
C ALA A 131 15.86 -1.13 6.63
N ARG A 132 16.09 0.19 6.66
CA ARG A 132 15.85 1.02 7.85
C ARG A 132 14.37 1.07 8.21
N LEU A 133 13.49 1.24 7.23
CA LEU A 133 12.06 1.22 7.46
C LEU A 133 11.62 -0.15 8.02
N ARG A 134 12.08 -1.25 7.44
CA ARG A 134 11.78 -2.61 7.95
C ARG A 134 12.26 -2.80 9.38
N ALA A 135 13.48 -2.40 9.71
CA ALA A 135 14.00 -2.48 11.07
C ALA A 135 13.15 -1.66 12.05
N LEU A 136 12.80 -0.43 11.68
CA LEU A 136 11.91 0.44 12.47
C LEU A 136 10.55 -0.22 12.73
N LEU A 137 9.96 -0.87 11.73
CA LEU A 137 8.66 -1.55 11.88
C LEU A 137 8.74 -2.79 12.79
N ARG A 138 9.85 -3.53 12.78
CA ARG A 138 10.09 -4.68 13.67
C ARG A 138 10.25 -4.27 15.13
N ASP A 139 10.81 -3.09 15.37
CA ASP A 139 11.07 -2.58 16.72
C ASP A 139 9.81 -2.00 17.39
N ILE A 140 8.67 -1.96 16.70
CA ILE A 140 7.39 -1.53 17.30
C ILE A 140 6.88 -2.64 18.23
N PRO A 141 6.68 -2.35 19.53
CA PRO A 141 6.19 -3.35 20.47
C PRO A 141 4.82 -3.91 20.08
N VAL A 142 4.67 -5.23 20.17
CA VAL A 142 3.38 -5.92 20.05
C VAL A 142 3.09 -6.60 21.39
N PRO A 143 1.97 -6.26 22.07
CA PRO A 143 1.59 -6.88 23.32
C PRO A 143 1.49 -8.40 23.18
N GLN A 144 2.18 -9.12 24.06
CA GLN A 144 2.17 -10.59 24.06
C GLN A 144 0.89 -11.16 24.67
N HIS A 145 0.23 -10.38 25.55
CA HIS A 145 -0.99 -10.77 26.22
C HIS A 145 -2.07 -9.72 25.90
N GLY A 146 -3.20 -10.16 25.35
CA GLY A 146 -4.32 -9.28 24.97
C GLY A 146 -4.96 -8.47 26.11
N GLY A 147 -4.51 -8.67 27.35
CA GLY A 147 -4.94 -7.90 28.52
C GLY A 147 -4.09 -6.67 28.84
N ASP A 148 -2.89 -6.51 28.26
CA ASP A 148 -1.96 -5.44 28.64
C ASP A 148 -2.37 -4.05 28.09
N ASP A 149 -3.01 -4.03 26.92
CA ASP A 149 -3.60 -2.83 26.33
C ASP A 149 -4.87 -3.20 25.54
N PRO A 150 -6.07 -2.94 26.08
CA PRO A 150 -7.33 -3.25 25.41
C PRO A 150 -7.58 -2.38 24.16
N THR A 151 -6.74 -1.36 23.92
CA THR A 151 -6.82 -0.49 22.74
C THR A 151 -5.90 -0.94 21.61
N PHE A 152 -5.01 -1.91 21.85
CA PHE A 152 -4.10 -2.41 20.84
C PHE A 152 -4.85 -3.19 19.75
N ASN A 153 -4.58 -2.88 18.49
CA ASN A 153 -5.10 -3.58 17.32
C ASN A 153 -4.32 -3.16 16.06
N CYS A 154 -4.74 -3.70 14.90
CA CYS A 154 -4.23 -3.35 13.57
C CYS A 154 -4.14 -1.84 13.30
N LEU A 155 -5.18 -1.08 13.66
CA LEU A 155 -5.25 0.35 13.39
C LEU A 155 -4.29 1.13 14.30
N THR A 156 -4.23 0.80 15.59
CA THR A 156 -3.34 1.49 16.54
C THR A 156 -1.87 1.16 16.28
N TRP A 157 -1.55 -0.06 15.87
CA TRP A 157 -0.20 -0.41 15.39
C TRP A 157 0.17 0.37 14.12
N VAL A 158 -0.72 0.45 13.11
CA VAL A 158 -0.45 1.23 11.90
C VAL A 158 -0.29 2.72 12.20
N ARG A 159 -1.04 3.27 13.17
CA ARG A 159 -0.87 4.65 13.65
C ARG A 159 0.54 4.88 14.18
N GLU A 160 1.00 4.03 15.10
CA GLU A 160 2.35 4.14 15.68
C GLU A 160 3.42 4.01 14.60
N ALA A 161 3.26 3.02 13.71
CA ALA A 161 4.17 2.80 12.59
C ALA A 161 4.23 3.98 11.62
N PHE A 162 3.08 4.61 11.32
CA PHE A 162 3.01 5.83 10.52
C PHE A 162 3.80 6.96 11.18
N VAL A 163 3.56 7.24 12.47
CA VAL A 163 4.23 8.32 13.21
C VAL A 163 5.75 8.11 13.17
N LYS A 164 6.23 6.94 13.59
CA LYS A 164 7.67 6.64 13.63
C LYS A 164 8.32 6.71 12.24
N ALA A 165 7.64 6.20 11.21
CA ALA A 165 8.18 6.22 9.85
C ALA A 165 8.28 7.66 9.31
N ILE A 166 7.25 8.48 9.52
CA ILE A 166 7.17 9.85 8.99
C ILE A 166 8.14 10.80 9.70
N GLU A 167 8.40 10.59 10.99
CA GLU A 167 9.37 11.36 11.77
C GLU A 167 10.83 11.01 11.45
N ASP A 168 11.08 9.89 10.75
CA ASP A 168 12.42 9.48 10.34
C ASP A 168 12.70 9.82 8.85
N PRO A 169 13.36 10.95 8.55
CA PRO A 169 13.64 11.37 7.17
C PRO A 169 14.64 10.45 6.45
N LYS A 170 15.32 9.55 7.17
CA LYS A 170 16.18 8.52 6.57
C LYS A 170 15.37 7.29 6.15
N CYS A 171 14.21 7.05 6.75
CA CYS A 171 13.28 5.99 6.35
C CYS A 171 12.47 6.41 5.12
N VAL A 172 11.82 7.58 5.19
CA VAL A 172 10.90 8.05 4.16
C VAL A 172 11.06 9.55 3.90
N LYS A 173 10.61 9.98 2.71
CA LYS A 173 10.38 11.37 2.36
C LYS A 173 8.88 11.60 2.23
N SER A 174 8.32 12.40 3.13
CA SER A 174 6.91 12.78 3.13
C SER A 174 6.75 14.30 3.28
N TYR A 175 5.57 14.80 2.91
CA TYR A 175 5.08 16.14 3.26
C TYR A 175 4.21 16.12 4.51
N LEU A 176 3.97 14.94 5.08
CA LEU A 176 3.14 14.74 6.25
C LEU A 176 3.97 14.81 7.52
N HIS A 177 3.27 15.08 8.61
CA HIS A 177 3.75 15.04 9.98
C HIS A 177 2.95 14.04 10.82
N ALA A 178 3.38 13.80 12.06
CA ALA A 178 2.73 12.83 12.95
C ALA A 178 1.25 13.18 13.23
N GLU A 179 0.95 14.47 13.35
CA GLU A 179 -0.38 15.02 13.57
C GLU A 179 -1.36 14.76 12.41
N ASP A 180 -0.85 14.52 11.19
CA ASP A 180 -1.68 14.28 10.00
C ASP A 180 -2.35 12.91 10.00
N TRP A 181 -2.00 12.02 10.95
CA TRP A 181 -2.56 10.68 11.04
C TRP A 181 -4.09 10.68 10.94
N LYS A 182 -4.76 11.60 11.65
CA LYS A 182 -6.23 11.63 11.67
C LYS A 182 -6.81 11.93 10.28
N ALA A 183 -6.15 12.80 9.52
CA ALA A 183 -6.55 13.13 8.16
C ALA A 183 -6.30 11.94 7.21
N VAL A 184 -5.16 11.26 7.34
CA VAL A 184 -4.82 10.05 6.57
C VAL A 184 -5.83 8.91 6.85
N GLU A 185 -6.13 8.64 8.12
CA GLU A 185 -7.13 7.64 8.50
C GLU A 185 -8.50 7.94 7.89
N THR A 186 -8.93 9.21 8.00
CA THR A 186 -10.22 9.68 7.46
C THR A 186 -10.26 9.55 5.94
N CYS A 187 -9.17 9.90 5.25
CA CYS A 187 -9.03 9.73 3.81
C CYS A 187 -9.14 8.25 3.41
N ALA A 188 -8.44 7.35 4.09
CA ALA A 188 -8.47 5.91 3.80
C ALA A 188 -9.90 5.35 3.90
N ARG A 189 -10.60 5.66 5.00
CA ARG A 189 -11.99 5.24 5.22
C ARG A 189 -12.93 5.81 4.17
N THR A 190 -12.82 7.10 3.88
CA THR A 190 -13.68 7.81 2.92
C THR A 190 -13.48 7.29 1.50
N TYR A 191 -12.23 7.09 1.09
CA TYR A 191 -11.89 6.55 -0.23
C TYR A 191 -12.37 5.11 -0.39
N CYS A 192 -12.18 4.26 0.62
CA CYS A 192 -12.69 2.88 0.60
C CYS A 192 -14.22 2.84 0.52
N LYS A 193 -14.91 3.65 1.33
CA LYS A 193 -16.37 3.81 1.25
C LYS A 193 -16.80 4.23 -0.15
N ARG A 194 -16.17 5.26 -0.73
CA ARG A 194 -16.46 5.72 -2.10
C ARG A 194 -16.31 4.59 -3.12
N LYS A 195 -15.25 3.78 -3.03
CA LYS A 195 -15.04 2.64 -3.94
C LYS A 195 -16.09 1.55 -3.76
N ARG A 196 -16.45 1.24 -2.52
CA ARG A 196 -17.55 0.31 -2.23
C ARG A 196 -18.87 0.80 -2.81
N ASP A 197 -19.22 2.06 -2.58
CA ASP A 197 -20.50 2.63 -3.03
C ASP A 197 -20.59 2.67 -4.57
N LEU A 198 -19.45 2.66 -5.27
CA LEU A 198 -19.32 2.49 -6.72
C LEU A 198 -19.31 1.02 -7.18
N GLY A 199 -19.59 0.06 -6.29
CA GLY A 199 -19.65 -1.37 -6.59
C GLY A 199 -18.30 -2.05 -6.81
N ARG A 200 -17.17 -1.40 -6.48
CA ARG A 200 -15.81 -1.89 -6.81
C ARG A 200 -15.49 -3.28 -6.25
N PHE A 201 -16.11 -3.65 -5.14
CA PHE A 201 -15.78 -4.86 -4.36
C PHE A 201 -16.80 -5.99 -4.52
N HIS A 202 -17.74 -5.88 -5.45
CA HIS A 202 -18.68 -6.97 -5.74
C HIS A 202 -18.05 -7.95 -6.71
N HIS A 203 -18.16 -9.25 -6.39
CA HIS A 203 -17.71 -10.34 -7.25
C HIS A 203 -18.74 -10.73 -8.32
N THR A 204 -19.98 -10.26 -8.18
CA THR A 204 -21.06 -10.59 -9.10
C THR A 204 -21.38 -9.38 -9.95
N PRO A 205 -21.32 -9.49 -11.29
CA PRO A 205 -21.99 -8.54 -12.15
C PRO A 205 -23.47 -8.51 -11.72
N VAL A 206 -24.01 -7.33 -11.43
CA VAL A 206 -25.46 -7.17 -11.36
C VAL A 206 -25.96 -7.52 -12.77
N GLN A 207 -26.62 -8.66 -12.93
CA GLN A 207 -27.31 -8.92 -14.19
C GLN A 207 -28.36 -7.83 -14.36
N PRO A 208 -28.36 -7.07 -15.47
CA PRO A 208 -29.52 -6.26 -15.79
C PRO A 208 -30.72 -7.21 -15.92
N GLU A 209 -31.82 -6.88 -15.26
CA GLU A 209 -33.06 -7.66 -15.23
C GLU A 209 -33.78 -7.75 -16.59
N ASN A 210 -33.11 -7.40 -17.70
CA ASN A 210 -33.72 -7.38 -19.03
C ASN A 210 -32.83 -8.09 -20.06
N ASP A 211 -33.46 -9.04 -20.75
CA ASP A 211 -32.94 -9.94 -21.77
C ASP A 211 -32.40 -9.23 -23.03
N ASP A 212 -31.20 -8.66 -22.96
CA ASP A 212 -30.38 -8.41 -24.14
C ASP A 212 -29.03 -9.11 -23.98
N ALA A 213 -29.02 -10.37 -24.38
CA ALA A 213 -27.85 -11.21 -24.40
C ALA A 213 -26.74 -10.58 -25.27
N ASN A 214 -25.53 -10.53 -24.70
CA ASN A 214 -24.22 -10.29 -25.34
C ASN A 214 -23.54 -8.91 -25.15
N ALA A 215 -23.95 -8.09 -24.20
CA ALA A 215 -23.08 -7.04 -23.66
C ALA A 215 -22.34 -7.61 -22.43
N GLY A 216 -21.12 -8.11 -22.61
CA GLY A 216 -20.26 -8.48 -21.47
C GLY A 216 -20.20 -7.31 -20.49
N ILE A 217 -20.57 -7.53 -19.22
CA ILE A 217 -20.57 -6.48 -18.19
C ILE A 217 -19.11 -6.08 -17.96
N ALA A 218 -18.68 -5.05 -18.68
CA ALA A 218 -17.38 -4.44 -18.50
C ALA A 218 -17.42 -3.68 -17.18
N PHE A 219 -16.86 -4.28 -16.12
CA PHE A 219 -16.54 -3.51 -14.94
C PHE A 219 -15.56 -2.40 -15.34
N PRO A 220 -15.78 -1.14 -14.93
CA PRO A 220 -14.86 -0.05 -15.27
C PRO A 220 -13.51 -0.15 -14.53
N TRP A 221 -13.21 -1.30 -13.91
CA TRP A 221 -12.07 -1.52 -13.04
C TRP A 221 -11.40 -2.87 -13.36
N SER A 222 -10.07 -2.88 -13.47
CA SER A 222 -9.29 -4.11 -13.54
C SER A 222 -9.27 -4.84 -12.18
N HIS A 223 -9.52 -6.15 -12.14
CA HIS A 223 -9.41 -6.92 -10.90
C HIS A 223 -7.97 -7.08 -10.41
N ASP A 224 -6.99 -7.00 -11.31
CA ASP A 224 -5.57 -7.09 -10.99
C ASP A 224 -5.01 -5.80 -10.36
N ASP A 225 -5.78 -4.71 -10.42
CA ASP A 225 -5.37 -3.40 -9.92
C ASP A 225 -5.98 -3.08 -8.54
N ILE A 226 -5.17 -2.54 -7.64
CA ILE A 226 -5.61 -1.93 -6.39
C ILE A 226 -5.88 -0.44 -6.57
N SER A 227 -7.06 -0.01 -6.13
CA SER A 227 -7.45 1.39 -6.08
C SER A 227 -6.50 2.15 -5.16
N THR A 228 -5.76 3.11 -5.72
CA THR A 228 -4.71 3.87 -5.04
C THR A 228 -5.03 5.35 -5.01
N PHE A 229 -5.03 5.95 -3.84
CA PHE A 229 -5.14 7.40 -3.68
C PHE A 229 -3.79 7.98 -3.27
N ASN A 230 -3.38 9.09 -3.87
CA ASN A 230 -2.21 9.83 -3.44
C ASN A 230 -2.68 10.97 -2.52
N PHE A 231 -2.27 10.90 -1.25
CA PHE A 231 -2.78 11.79 -0.22
C PHE A 231 -2.36 13.25 -0.46
N TRP A 232 -1.08 13.50 -0.75
CA TRP A 232 -0.59 14.88 -0.92
C TRP A 232 -0.97 15.51 -2.26
N GLU A 233 -1.17 14.71 -3.32
CA GLU A 233 -1.69 15.18 -4.61
C GLU A 233 -3.22 15.26 -4.64
N ASN A 234 -3.89 14.82 -3.58
CA ASN A 234 -5.35 14.76 -3.46
C ASN A 234 -6.05 14.16 -4.70
N ARG A 235 -5.49 13.08 -5.24
CA ARG A 235 -5.99 12.43 -6.46
C ARG A 235 -5.83 10.94 -6.44
N GLU A 236 -6.68 10.27 -7.20
CA GLU A 236 -6.51 8.85 -7.52
C GLU A 236 -5.37 8.66 -8.52
N THR A 237 -4.58 7.61 -8.32
CA THR A 237 -3.45 7.24 -9.17
C THR A 237 -3.62 5.82 -9.67
N THR A 238 -3.48 5.61 -10.97
CA THR A 238 -3.43 4.29 -11.60
C THR A 238 -1.99 3.78 -11.80
N ALA A 239 -1.00 4.61 -11.42
CA ALA A 239 0.43 4.36 -11.54
C ALA A 239 1.20 5.09 -10.43
#